data_AF-A0A1B8EP28-F1
#
_entry.id   AF-A0A1B8EP28-F1
#
_cell.length_a   1.000
_cell.length_b   1.000
_cell.length_c   1.000
_cell.angle_alpha   90.00
_cell.angle_beta   90.00
_cell.angle_gamma   90.00
#
_symmetry.space_group_name_H-M   'P 1'
#
loop_
_entity.id
_entity.type
_entity.pdbx_description
1 polymer ?
#
loop_
_entity_poly.entity_id
_entity_poly.type
_entity_poly.pdbx_seq_one_letter_code
_entity_poly.pdbx_strand_id
1 'polypeptide(L)'
;MALDNSLPSLLATLTQALVSSEQSAPELGSVAPPKDGISLLDVKNELLLSYLQNLVFLILIKLRDYNSDESDDEETQSIDDDVVQKLVETRVYLEKGVRPLEARLKYQIDKVLRAADDAARANLPASRGPSNAITRDSDVSDDSDVEEDAGGVEAQAAQIDDLQYRPNPAGLVRPADSGLESHSAKDMDGVYKPPRINPTVMPTTGPREKADKRPQKSATLDEFISTELSETPFAEPSIGSQIIAGGRRSRSDKERKEAEERKEYEEKNYTRLPKESKKERAKKGGVKDAGYGGEEWRGLGEGIDRIERLTNRTSSSTRTALEKSRKRAVEDGPRASGGVEVGEKFQKRLKTLDGGRRDRGRR
;
A
#
# COMPACT_ATOMS: atom_id res chain seq x y z
N MET A 1 -24.17 -37.77 -21.23
CA MET A 1 -23.43 -38.90 -21.81
C MET A 1 -22.33 -39.23 -20.82
N ALA A 2 -22.26 -40.46 -20.32
CA ALA A 2 -21.14 -40.86 -19.47
C ALA A 2 -19.87 -40.77 -20.32
N LEU A 3 -18.88 -40.00 -19.86
CA LEU A 3 -17.59 -39.91 -20.52
C LEU A 3 -16.88 -41.24 -20.26
N ASP A 4 -16.62 -41.99 -21.31
CA ASP A 4 -15.79 -43.19 -21.22
C ASP A 4 -14.35 -42.74 -20.87
N ASN A 5 -13.95 -42.95 -19.62
CA ASN A 5 -12.65 -42.52 -19.09
C ASN A 5 -11.52 -43.53 -19.36
N SER A 6 -11.69 -44.40 -20.36
CA SER A 6 -10.62 -45.33 -20.74
C SER A 6 -9.43 -44.57 -21.32
N LEU A 7 -8.20 -45.00 -21.05
CA LEU A 7 -7.00 -44.39 -21.63
C LEU A 7 -7.05 -44.23 -23.17
N PRO A 8 -7.50 -45.22 -23.96
CA PRO A 8 -7.56 -45.05 -25.42
C PRO A 8 -8.60 -44.02 -25.86
N SER A 9 -9.75 -43.91 -25.17
CA SER A 9 -10.75 -42.86 -25.47
C SER A 9 -10.22 -41.47 -25.10
N LEU A 10 -9.50 -41.33 -23.99
CA LEU A 10 -8.87 -40.07 -23.59
C LEU A 10 -7.79 -39.62 -24.59
N LEU A 11 -6.93 -40.54 -25.05
CA LEU A 11 -5.94 -40.24 -26.08
C LEU A 11 -6.59 -39.84 -27.41
N ALA A 12 -7.66 -40.53 -27.83
CA ALA A 12 -8.41 -40.17 -29.03
C ALA A 12 -9.07 -38.78 -28.93
N THR A 13 -9.61 -38.43 -27.76
CA THR A 13 -10.16 -37.08 -27.53
C THR A 13 -9.08 -36.01 -27.53
N LEU A 14 -7.90 -36.29 -26.96
CA LEU A 14 -6.78 -35.37 -26.92
C LEU A 14 -6.23 -35.12 -28.33
N THR A 15 -6.06 -36.16 -29.15
CA THR A 15 -5.62 -36.01 -30.55
C THR A 15 -6.64 -35.25 -31.38
N GLN A 16 -7.94 -35.51 -31.21
CA GLN A 16 -8.99 -34.74 -31.88
C GLN A 16 -8.99 -33.26 -31.47
N ALA A 17 -8.76 -32.97 -30.18
CA ALA A 17 -8.64 -31.61 -29.67
C ALA A 17 -7.41 -30.87 -30.24
N LEU A 18 -6.26 -31.55 -30.33
CA LEU A 18 -5.04 -30.99 -30.93
C LEU A 18 -5.23 -30.66 -32.41
N VAL A 19 -5.80 -31.59 -33.19
CA VAL A 19 -6.07 -31.36 -34.62
C VAL A 19 -7.06 -30.20 -34.82
N SER A 20 -8.09 -30.11 -33.97
CA SER A 20 -9.06 -29.01 -34.03
C SER A 20 -8.41 -27.67 -33.64
N SER A 21 -7.51 -27.67 -32.66
CA SER A 21 -6.74 -26.49 -32.25
C SER A 21 -5.77 -26.03 -33.33
N GLU A 22 -5.10 -26.95 -34.03
CA GLU A 22 -4.17 -26.65 -35.12
C GLU A 22 -4.90 -25.98 -36.30
N GLN A 23 -6.12 -26.43 -36.62
CA GLN A 23 -6.95 -25.82 -37.67
C GLN A 23 -7.46 -24.42 -37.31
N SER A 24 -7.62 -24.13 -36.03
CA SER A 24 -8.06 -22.83 -35.53
C SER A 24 -6.90 -21.87 -35.23
N ALA A 25 -5.67 -22.37 -35.20
CA ALA A 25 -4.50 -21.55 -34.90
C ALA A 25 -4.25 -20.60 -36.07
N PRO A 26 -4.08 -19.29 -35.83
CA PRO A 26 -3.68 -18.37 -36.88
C PRO A 26 -2.28 -18.74 -37.37
N GLU A 27 -2.00 -18.58 -38.67
CA GLU A 27 -0.66 -18.81 -39.21
C GLU A 27 0.35 -17.91 -38.49
N LEU A 28 1.53 -18.45 -38.13
CA LEU A 28 2.56 -17.82 -37.29
C LEU A 28 3.02 -16.42 -37.75
N GLY A 29 2.66 -15.99 -38.96
CA GLY A 29 2.91 -14.65 -39.49
C GLY A 29 2.01 -13.53 -38.93
N SER A 30 0.99 -13.84 -38.12
CA SER A 30 0.04 -12.83 -37.61
C SER A 30 0.31 -12.34 -36.18
N VAL A 31 1.46 -12.66 -35.57
CA VAL A 31 1.89 -12.09 -34.27
C VAL A 31 2.36 -10.64 -34.45
N ALA A 32 1.56 -9.84 -35.16
CA ALA A 32 1.74 -8.41 -35.22
C ALA A 32 0.94 -7.80 -34.06
N PRO A 33 1.53 -6.89 -33.27
CA PRO A 33 0.77 -6.20 -32.23
C PRO A 33 -0.46 -5.55 -32.88
N PRO A 34 -1.65 -5.65 -32.28
CA PRO A 34 -2.86 -5.12 -32.87
C PRO A 34 -2.68 -3.62 -33.14
N LYS A 35 -3.10 -3.18 -34.33
CA LYS A 35 -2.99 -1.77 -34.75
C LYS A 35 -3.74 -0.84 -33.80
N ASP A 36 -4.84 -1.35 -33.23
CA ASP A 36 -5.67 -0.66 -32.25
C ASP A 36 -5.98 -1.60 -31.08
N GLY A 37 -5.67 -1.18 -29.85
CA GLY A 37 -5.99 -1.94 -28.64
C GLY A 37 -4.94 -1.83 -27.53
N ILE A 38 -5.25 -2.45 -26.39
CA ILE A 38 -4.35 -2.52 -25.24
C ILE A 38 -3.48 -3.77 -25.42
N SER A 39 -2.22 -3.60 -25.81
CA SER A 39 -1.28 -4.70 -26.10
C SER A 39 -1.10 -5.68 -24.93
N LEU A 40 -1.27 -5.22 -23.68
CA LEU A 40 -1.20 -6.07 -22.48
C LEU A 40 -2.20 -7.23 -22.52
N LEU A 41 -3.42 -6.99 -23.01
CA LEU A 41 -4.47 -8.00 -23.03
C LEU A 41 -4.17 -9.12 -24.01
N ASP A 42 -3.50 -8.79 -25.12
CA ASP A 42 -3.09 -9.77 -26.12
C ASP A 42 -1.96 -10.65 -25.58
N VAL A 43 -0.93 -10.03 -25.00
CA VAL A 43 0.16 -10.74 -24.32
C VAL A 43 -0.37 -11.64 -23.19
N LYS A 44 -1.41 -11.22 -22.46
CA LYS A 44 -2.06 -12.06 -21.45
C LYS A 44 -2.68 -13.30 -22.08
N ASN A 45 -3.37 -13.17 -23.21
CA ASN A 45 -3.97 -14.30 -23.91
C ASN A 45 -2.90 -15.24 -24.46
N GLU A 46 -1.82 -14.72 -25.02
CA GLU A 46 -0.67 -15.50 -25.48
C GLU A 46 0.02 -16.27 -24.33
N LEU A 47 0.24 -15.61 -23.19
CA LEU A 47 0.80 -16.26 -22.00
C LEU A 47 -0.11 -17.35 -21.44
N LEU A 48 -1.42 -17.14 -21.44
CA LEU A 48 -2.40 -18.16 -21.03
C LEU A 48 -2.42 -19.34 -22.01
N LEU A 49 -2.33 -19.08 -23.32
CA LEU A 49 -2.25 -20.13 -24.34
C LEU A 49 -0.96 -20.94 -24.17
N SER A 50 0.18 -20.26 -24.00
CA SER A 50 1.47 -20.91 -23.73
C SER A 50 1.42 -21.77 -22.46
N TYR A 51 0.77 -21.29 -21.40
CA TYR A 51 0.57 -22.05 -20.17
C TYR A 51 -0.25 -23.33 -20.41
N LEU A 52 -1.36 -23.23 -21.15
CA LEU A 52 -2.18 -24.39 -21.50
C LEU A 52 -1.41 -25.40 -22.38
N GLN A 53 -0.61 -24.93 -23.33
CA GLN A 53 0.23 -25.80 -24.17
C GLN A 53 1.26 -26.58 -23.34
N ASN A 54 1.96 -25.91 -22.42
CA ASN A 54 2.92 -26.57 -21.52
C ASN A 54 2.23 -27.56 -20.57
N LEU A 55 1.00 -27.27 -20.13
CA LEU A 55 0.19 -28.18 -19.31
C LEU A 55 -0.20 -29.44 -20.11
N VAL A 56 -0.70 -29.28 -21.34
CA VAL A 56 -1.02 -30.41 -22.22
C VAL A 56 0.22 -31.25 -22.51
N PHE A 57 1.37 -30.61 -22.72
CA PHE A 57 2.65 -31.30 -22.92
C PHE A 57 3.06 -32.14 -21.69
N LEU A 58 2.91 -31.59 -20.48
CA LEU A 58 3.11 -32.34 -19.23
C LEU A 58 2.16 -33.54 -19.12
N ILE A 59 0.87 -33.38 -19.49
CA ILE A 59 -0.08 -34.49 -19.51
C ILE A 59 0.39 -35.58 -20.48
N LEU A 60 0.88 -35.21 -21.67
CA LEU A 60 1.38 -36.18 -22.65
C LEU A 60 2.60 -36.94 -22.13
N ILE A 61 3.55 -36.27 -21.47
CA ILE A 61 4.72 -36.94 -20.88
C ILE A 61 4.27 -37.92 -19.81
N LYS A 62 3.40 -37.51 -18.87
CA LYS A 62 2.89 -38.41 -17.83
C LYS A 62 2.11 -39.61 -18.38
N LEU A 63 1.39 -39.44 -19.49
CA LEU A 63 0.69 -40.54 -20.15
C LEU A 63 1.65 -41.47 -20.90
N ARG A 64 2.77 -40.96 -21.41
CA ARG A 64 3.84 -41.77 -22.02
C ARG A 64 4.52 -42.61 -20.94
N ASP A 65 4.93 -41.98 -19.85
CA ASP A 65 5.68 -42.64 -18.77
C ASP A 65 4.82 -43.68 -18.02
N TYR A 66 3.49 -43.54 -18.06
CA TYR A 66 2.57 -44.58 -17.58
C TYR A 66 2.53 -45.83 -18.49
N ASN A 67 2.79 -45.69 -19.80
CA ASN A 67 2.79 -46.81 -20.75
C ASN A 67 4.16 -47.50 -20.87
N SER A 68 5.25 -46.79 -20.57
CA SER A 68 6.60 -47.35 -20.48
C SER A 68 6.93 -47.68 -19.03
N ASP A 69 6.86 -48.95 -18.64
CA ASP A 69 7.31 -49.48 -17.33
C ASP A 69 8.83 -49.28 -17.06
N GLU A 70 9.55 -48.57 -17.95
CA GLU A 70 10.97 -48.22 -17.82
C GLU A 70 11.09 -46.80 -17.24
N SER A 71 11.06 -46.72 -15.90
CA SER A 71 10.89 -45.48 -15.13
C SER A 71 12.18 -44.70 -14.83
N ASP A 72 13.32 -45.03 -15.44
CA ASP A 72 14.63 -44.55 -14.97
C ASP A 72 15.56 -44.00 -16.08
N ASP A 73 15.01 -43.52 -17.20
CA ASP A 73 15.81 -42.79 -18.19
C ASP A 73 16.03 -41.34 -17.71
N GLU A 74 17.26 -40.98 -17.36
CA GLU A 74 17.67 -39.64 -16.89
C GLU A 74 17.23 -38.52 -17.86
N GLU A 75 17.14 -38.82 -19.16
CA GLU A 75 16.68 -37.88 -20.19
C GLU A 75 15.19 -37.52 -20.03
N THR A 76 14.35 -38.48 -19.67
CA THR A 76 12.90 -38.33 -19.49
C THR A 76 12.60 -37.42 -18.30
N GLN A 77 13.34 -37.60 -17.20
CA GLN A 77 13.24 -36.77 -16.00
C GLN A 77 13.71 -35.32 -16.27
N SER A 78 14.75 -35.14 -17.08
CA SER A 78 15.23 -33.80 -17.46
C SER A 78 14.21 -33.00 -18.25
N ILE A 79 13.45 -33.66 -19.15
CA ILE A 79 12.40 -33.01 -19.94
C ILE A 79 11.22 -32.61 -19.04
N ASP A 80 10.86 -33.46 -18.08
CA ASP A 80 9.81 -33.14 -17.11
C ASP A 80 10.15 -31.92 -16.27
N ASP A 81 11.37 -31.87 -15.74
CA ASP A 81 11.86 -30.74 -14.95
C ASP A 81 11.86 -29.43 -15.77
N ASP A 82 12.28 -29.48 -17.03
CA ASP A 82 12.26 -28.33 -17.94
C ASP A 82 10.85 -27.80 -18.21
N VAL A 83 9.87 -28.71 -18.36
CA VAL A 83 8.46 -28.34 -18.60
C VAL A 83 7.85 -27.73 -17.35
N VAL A 84 8.12 -28.32 -16.18
CA VAL A 84 7.70 -27.76 -14.90
C VAL A 84 8.32 -26.39 -14.68
N GLN A 85 9.61 -26.21 -15.00
CA GLN A 85 10.28 -24.92 -14.89
C GLN A 85 9.62 -23.84 -15.77
N LYS A 86 9.32 -24.15 -17.05
CA LYS A 86 8.60 -23.23 -17.96
C LYS A 86 7.17 -22.92 -17.48
N LEU A 87 6.50 -23.89 -16.88
CA LEU A 87 5.16 -23.72 -16.31
C LEU A 87 5.19 -22.80 -15.07
N VAL A 88 6.19 -22.94 -14.21
CA VAL A 88 6.43 -22.02 -13.09
C VAL A 88 6.77 -20.62 -13.60
N GLU A 89 7.62 -20.51 -14.60
CA GLU A 89 8.03 -19.22 -15.20
C GLU A 89 6.81 -18.45 -15.77
N THR A 90 6.01 -19.11 -16.61
CA THR A 90 4.78 -18.52 -17.18
C THR A 90 3.77 -18.14 -16.10
N ARG A 91 3.65 -18.92 -15.02
CA ARG A 91 2.82 -18.57 -13.86
C ARG A 91 3.32 -17.32 -13.15
N VAL A 92 4.63 -17.18 -12.97
CA VAL A 92 5.24 -15.97 -12.38
C VAL A 92 4.95 -14.74 -13.25
N TYR A 93 5.05 -14.85 -14.57
CA TYR A 93 4.69 -13.76 -15.48
C TYR A 93 3.23 -13.34 -15.35
N LEU A 94 2.30 -14.28 -15.23
CA LEU A 94 0.88 -13.97 -15.03
C LEU A 94 0.62 -13.31 -13.68
N GLU A 95 1.18 -13.85 -12.59
CA GLU A 95 0.87 -13.38 -11.23
C GLU A 95 1.60 -12.08 -10.86
N LYS A 96 2.88 -11.96 -11.22
CA LYS A 96 3.75 -10.83 -10.84
C LYS A 96 3.93 -9.81 -11.96
N GLY A 97 3.77 -10.21 -13.22
CA GLY A 97 3.85 -9.30 -14.37
C GLY A 97 2.49 -8.74 -14.74
N VAL A 98 1.59 -9.59 -15.22
CA VAL A 98 0.32 -9.17 -15.82
C VAL A 98 -0.64 -8.56 -14.80
N ARG A 99 -0.93 -9.24 -13.68
CA ARG A 99 -1.88 -8.75 -12.66
C ARG A 99 -1.65 -7.31 -12.16
N PRO A 100 -0.42 -6.89 -11.76
CA PRO A 100 -0.22 -5.52 -11.32
C PRO A 100 -0.32 -4.49 -12.47
N LEU A 101 0.00 -4.89 -13.70
CA LEU A 101 -0.19 -4.02 -14.87
C LEU A 101 -1.68 -3.86 -15.19
N GLU A 102 -2.48 -4.91 -15.09
CA GLU A 102 -3.93 -4.83 -15.21
C GLU A 102 -4.53 -3.92 -14.14
N ALA A 103 -4.07 -4.01 -12.89
CA ALA A 103 -4.52 -3.13 -11.81
C ALA A 103 -4.25 -1.65 -12.11
N ARG A 104 -3.08 -1.34 -12.71
CA ARG A 104 -2.71 0.03 -13.11
C ARG A 104 -3.50 0.53 -14.33
N LEU A 105 -3.79 -0.36 -15.27
CA LEU A 105 -4.53 -0.05 -16.49
C LEU A 105 -6.05 -0.20 -16.33
N LYS A 106 -6.55 -0.62 -15.17
CA LYS A 106 -7.97 -0.88 -14.90
C LYS A 106 -8.87 0.25 -15.38
N TYR A 107 -8.53 1.50 -15.05
CA TYR A 107 -9.30 2.66 -15.50
C TYR A 107 -9.35 2.79 -17.03
N GLN A 108 -8.23 2.54 -17.72
CA GLN A 108 -8.18 2.63 -19.18
C GLN A 108 -9.01 1.50 -19.83
N ILE A 109 -8.93 0.29 -19.25
CA ILE A 109 -9.74 -0.85 -19.67
C ILE A 109 -11.22 -0.53 -19.47
N ASP A 110 -11.62 -0.10 -18.26
CA ASP A 110 -13.00 0.24 -17.93
C ASP A 110 -13.53 1.39 -18.80
N LYS A 111 -12.68 2.38 -19.14
CA LYS A 111 -13.04 3.48 -20.04
C LYS A 111 -13.31 2.99 -21.46
N VAL A 112 -12.46 2.10 -21.98
CA VAL A 112 -12.65 1.52 -23.33
C VAL A 112 -13.88 0.62 -23.35
N LEU A 113 -14.10 -0.18 -22.31
CA LEU A 113 -15.30 -1.00 -22.16
C LEU A 113 -16.57 -0.15 -22.12
N ARG A 114 -16.57 0.92 -21.33
CA ARG A 114 -17.71 1.84 -21.27
C ARG A 114 -17.97 2.53 -22.61
N ALA A 115 -16.92 2.94 -23.33
CA ALA A 115 -17.05 3.51 -24.67
C ALA A 115 -17.61 2.49 -25.68
N ALA A 116 -17.20 1.22 -25.59
CA ALA A 116 -17.72 0.14 -26.42
C ALA A 116 -19.20 -0.15 -26.11
N ASP A 117 -19.58 -0.18 -24.83
CA ASP A 117 -20.96 -0.35 -24.39
C ASP A 117 -21.86 0.80 -24.84
N ASP A 118 -21.38 2.05 -24.73
CA ASP A 118 -22.10 3.24 -25.18
C ASP A 118 -22.26 3.23 -26.71
N ALA A 119 -21.24 2.79 -27.46
CA ALA A 119 -21.33 2.60 -28.90
C ALA A 119 -22.30 1.47 -29.29
N ALA A 120 -22.29 0.34 -28.56
CA ALA A 120 -23.23 -0.75 -28.76
C ALA A 120 -24.67 -0.32 -28.48
N ARG A 121 -24.89 0.48 -27.43
CA ARG A 121 -26.20 1.08 -27.11
C ARG A 121 -26.66 2.11 -28.14
N ALA A 122 -25.75 2.89 -28.70
CA ALA A 122 -26.06 3.83 -29.79
C ALA A 122 -26.43 3.12 -31.10
N ASN A 123 -25.86 1.93 -31.34
CA ASN A 123 -26.16 1.09 -32.50
C ASN A 123 -27.44 0.25 -32.35
N LEU A 124 -27.99 0.12 -31.13
CA LEU A 124 -29.33 -0.40 -30.91
C LEU A 124 -30.34 0.70 -31.32
N PRO A 125 -31.33 0.40 -32.20
CA PRO A 125 -32.32 1.39 -32.60
C PRO A 125 -33.09 1.86 -31.36
N ALA A 126 -33.00 3.15 -31.07
CA ALA A 126 -33.62 3.77 -29.91
C ALA A 126 -35.14 3.50 -29.89
N SER A 127 -35.58 2.57 -29.04
CA SER A 127 -36.94 2.57 -28.51
C SER A 127 -37.09 3.78 -27.60
N ARG A 128 -37.26 4.97 -28.21
CA ARG A 128 -37.62 6.21 -27.54
C ARG A 128 -39.05 6.11 -27.02
N GLY A 129 -39.21 5.90 -25.71
CA GLY A 129 -40.36 6.42 -24.99
C GLY A 129 -40.08 7.89 -24.62
N PRO A 130 -40.98 8.85 -24.88
CA PRO A 130 -40.76 10.22 -24.48
C PRO A 130 -41.20 10.41 -23.03
N SER A 131 -40.32 10.86 -22.15
CA SER A 131 -40.75 11.51 -20.91
C SER A 131 -39.79 12.64 -20.53
N ASN A 132 -40.28 13.84 -20.84
CA ASN A 132 -40.11 15.11 -20.14
C ASN A 132 -38.69 15.56 -19.76
N ALA A 133 -38.21 16.51 -20.58
CA ALA A 133 -37.43 17.62 -20.09
C ALA A 133 -38.20 18.35 -18.97
N ILE A 134 -37.70 18.26 -17.74
CA ILE A 134 -38.05 19.19 -16.66
C ILE A 134 -36.74 19.86 -16.23
N THR A 135 -36.61 21.11 -16.65
CA THR A 135 -35.85 22.13 -15.94
C THR A 135 -36.35 22.18 -14.49
N ARG A 136 -35.49 21.95 -13.49
CA ARG A 136 -35.78 22.45 -12.14
C ARG A 136 -34.52 22.83 -11.37
N ASP A 137 -34.54 24.12 -11.09
CA ASP A 137 -33.83 24.86 -10.07
C ASP A 137 -34.06 24.27 -8.66
N SER A 138 -33.14 24.63 -7.78
CA SER A 138 -32.98 24.43 -6.33
C SER A 138 -34.17 24.01 -5.44
N ASP A 139 -33.81 23.18 -4.44
CA ASP A 139 -34.06 23.34 -3.00
C ASP A 139 -34.78 22.17 -2.27
N VAL A 140 -34.07 21.69 -1.24
CA VAL A 140 -34.37 20.89 -0.03
C VAL A 140 -35.47 19.81 0.08
N SER A 141 -35.03 18.74 0.76
CA SER A 141 -35.74 17.81 1.66
C SER A 141 -36.65 16.74 1.06
N ASP A 142 -36.19 15.48 1.10
CA ASP A 142 -37.04 14.43 1.66
C ASP A 142 -36.20 13.36 2.37
N ASP A 143 -36.70 13.02 3.53
CA ASP A 143 -36.17 12.19 4.60
C ASP A 143 -37.01 10.91 4.63
N SER A 144 -36.39 9.74 4.47
CA SER A 144 -36.94 8.52 5.06
C SER A 144 -35.90 7.40 5.07
N ASP A 145 -35.46 7.08 6.30
CA ASP A 145 -34.81 5.87 6.76
C ASP A 145 -35.46 4.56 6.25
N VAL A 146 -34.60 3.61 5.84
CA VAL A 146 -34.73 2.19 6.24
C VAL A 146 -33.32 1.63 6.47
N GLU A 147 -33.11 1.16 7.69
CA GLU A 147 -31.89 0.60 8.30
C GLU A 147 -31.67 -0.90 8.01
N GLU A 148 -30.46 -1.35 8.38
CA GLU A 148 -29.90 -2.72 8.49
C GLU A 148 -29.38 -3.39 7.20
N ASP A 149 -28.16 -3.94 7.08
CA ASP A 149 -27.07 -4.28 8.00
C ASP A 149 -25.78 -4.60 7.17
N ALA A 150 -24.62 -4.61 7.83
CA ALA A 150 -23.33 -5.21 7.44
C ALA A 150 -22.27 -4.36 6.68
N GLY A 151 -21.56 -3.51 7.44
CA GLY A 151 -20.10 -3.54 7.60
C GLY A 151 -19.17 -3.44 6.37
N GLY A 152 -18.69 -2.23 6.08
CA GLY A 152 -17.50 -2.00 5.25
C GLY A 152 -17.19 -0.52 5.06
N VAL A 153 -16.28 0.02 5.87
CA VAL A 153 -15.84 1.43 5.82
C VAL A 153 -15.03 1.70 4.54
N GLU A 154 -15.69 2.22 3.51
CA GLU A 154 -15.05 2.93 2.40
C GLU A 154 -15.47 4.40 2.47
N ALA A 155 -14.49 5.27 2.74
CA ALA A 155 -14.69 6.71 2.74
C ALA A 155 -15.22 7.15 1.38
N GLN A 156 -16.39 7.79 1.38
CA GLN A 156 -16.99 8.41 0.21
C GLN A 156 -16.02 9.45 -0.37
N ALA A 157 -15.28 9.05 -1.40
CA ALA A 157 -14.67 9.99 -2.32
C ALA A 157 -15.84 10.70 -3.00
N ALA A 158 -16.04 11.96 -2.64
CA ALA A 158 -16.89 12.86 -3.41
C ALA A 158 -16.55 12.67 -4.88
N GLN A 159 -17.56 12.31 -5.69
CA GLN A 159 -17.43 12.23 -7.13
C GLN A 159 -17.09 13.63 -7.63
N ILE A 160 -15.79 13.92 -7.72
CA ILE A 160 -15.31 15.12 -8.38
C ILE A 160 -15.64 14.90 -9.85
N ASP A 161 -16.63 15.64 -10.34
CA ASP A 161 -17.00 15.65 -11.74
C ASP A 161 -15.86 16.31 -12.54
N ASP A 162 -14.97 15.47 -13.08
CA ASP A 162 -13.82 15.87 -13.89
C ASP A 162 -14.20 16.62 -15.19
N LEU A 163 -15.50 16.77 -15.52
CA LEU A 163 -15.97 17.66 -16.57
C LEU A 163 -15.89 19.15 -16.18
N GLN A 164 -15.76 19.46 -14.88
CA GLN A 164 -15.60 20.82 -14.36
C GLN A 164 -14.21 21.42 -14.66
N TYR A 165 -13.22 20.58 -15.01
CA TYR A 165 -11.84 20.99 -15.32
C TYR A 165 -11.53 21.08 -16.82
N ARG A 166 -12.54 21.22 -17.69
CA ARG A 166 -12.30 21.51 -19.11
C ARG A 166 -11.99 23.00 -19.31
N PRO A 167 -10.92 23.37 -20.05
CA PRO A 167 -10.64 24.78 -20.33
C PRO A 167 -11.81 25.40 -21.10
N ASN A 168 -12.32 26.55 -20.63
CA ASN A 168 -13.44 27.25 -21.26
C ASN A 168 -12.98 27.87 -22.60
N PRO A 169 -13.41 27.34 -23.76
CA PRO A 169 -13.00 27.85 -25.06
C PRO A 169 -13.54 29.26 -25.34
N ALA A 170 -14.55 29.73 -24.61
CA ALA A 170 -15.07 31.09 -24.71
C ALA A 170 -14.06 32.15 -24.18
N GLY A 171 -13.12 31.76 -23.31
CA GLY A 171 -12.07 32.65 -22.80
C GLY A 171 -10.89 32.82 -23.76
N LEU A 172 -10.78 31.98 -24.79
CA LEU A 172 -9.76 32.11 -25.84
C LEU A 172 -10.20 33.03 -27.00
N VAL A 173 -11.48 33.40 -27.05
CA VAL A 173 -11.97 34.39 -28.00
C VAL A 173 -11.67 35.77 -27.45
N ARG A 174 -10.61 36.38 -27.98
CA ARG A 174 -10.24 37.76 -27.68
C ARG A 174 -11.41 38.67 -28.14
N PRO A 175 -12.08 39.43 -27.25
CA PRO A 175 -13.10 40.36 -27.70
C PRO A 175 -12.42 41.42 -28.57
N ALA A 176 -12.94 41.62 -29.77
CA ALA A 176 -12.56 42.74 -30.62
C ALA A 176 -12.93 44.03 -29.87
N ASP A 177 -11.89 44.78 -29.51
CA ASP A 177 -11.82 46.23 -29.44
C ASP A 177 -13.07 46.94 -28.89
N SER A 178 -13.25 46.88 -27.57
CA SER A 178 -14.00 47.91 -26.85
C SER A 178 -13.10 48.47 -25.75
N GLY A 179 -12.55 49.66 -26.01
CA GLY A 179 -11.63 50.33 -25.11
C GLY A 179 -12.25 50.57 -23.74
N LEU A 180 -11.50 50.21 -22.70
CA LEU A 180 -11.62 50.79 -21.37
C LEU A 180 -10.22 50.83 -20.73
N GLU A 181 -9.86 52.00 -20.24
CA GLU A 181 -8.56 52.35 -19.71
C GLU A 181 -8.29 51.81 -18.29
N SER A 182 -6.98 51.85 -17.96
CA SER A 182 -6.35 51.92 -16.63
C SER A 182 -5.96 50.58 -15.96
N HIS A 183 -4.66 50.26 -15.99
CA HIS A 183 -3.77 50.56 -14.86
C HIS A 183 -2.27 50.29 -15.17
N SER A 184 -1.45 51.28 -14.79
CA SER A 184 0.00 51.29 -14.54
C SER A 184 0.96 50.87 -15.66
N ALA A 185 1.45 51.88 -16.39
CA ALA A 185 2.70 51.83 -17.14
C ALA A 185 3.90 51.77 -16.18
N LYS A 186 4.73 50.72 -16.30
CA LYS A 186 6.18 50.79 -16.06
C LYS A 186 6.92 49.86 -17.04
N ASP A 187 7.87 50.49 -17.73
CA ASP A 187 9.02 49.95 -18.45
C ASP A 187 8.75 49.10 -19.71
N MET A 188 8.48 49.80 -20.82
CA MET A 188 8.65 49.30 -22.18
C MET A 188 10.14 49.31 -22.56
N ASP A 189 10.93 48.44 -21.94
CA ASP A 189 12.17 47.98 -22.56
C ASP A 189 11.80 46.73 -23.35
N GLY A 190 11.98 46.72 -24.68
CA GLY A 190 11.66 45.59 -25.58
C GLY A 190 12.47 44.31 -25.32
N VAL A 191 13.01 44.15 -24.11
CA VAL A 191 13.78 43.02 -23.64
C VAL A 191 12.83 42.08 -22.90
N TYR A 192 12.56 40.93 -23.52
CA TYR A 192 11.77 39.87 -22.94
C TYR A 192 12.39 39.40 -21.60
N LYS A 193 11.67 39.62 -20.50
CA LYS A 193 12.02 39.08 -19.19
C LYS A 193 11.21 37.80 -18.96
N PRO A 194 11.84 36.63 -18.87
CA PRO A 194 11.13 35.40 -18.59
C PRO A 194 10.45 35.47 -17.21
N PRO A 195 9.24 34.93 -17.07
CA PRO A 195 8.48 35.00 -15.83
C PRO A 195 9.20 34.26 -14.71
N ARG A 196 9.34 34.92 -13.55
CA ARG A 196 9.84 34.31 -12.32
C ARG A 196 8.70 33.55 -11.65
N ILE A 197 8.66 32.23 -11.87
CA ILE A 197 7.65 31.35 -11.26
C ILE A 197 8.11 30.99 -9.84
N ASN A 198 7.30 31.34 -8.84
CA ASN A 198 7.50 30.83 -7.47
C ASN A 198 7.20 29.32 -7.46
N PRO A 199 7.98 28.51 -6.70
CA PRO A 199 7.80 27.07 -6.68
C PRO A 199 6.37 26.72 -6.26
N THR A 200 5.60 26.17 -7.20
CA THR A 200 4.23 25.71 -6.98
C THR A 200 4.30 24.23 -6.64
N VAL A 201 3.77 23.85 -5.48
CA VAL A 201 3.75 22.44 -5.05
C VAL A 201 2.82 21.66 -5.98
N MET A 202 3.29 20.53 -6.52
CA MET A 202 2.48 19.68 -7.39
C MET A 202 1.25 19.16 -6.61
N PRO A 203 0.04 19.17 -7.20
CA PRO A 203 -1.11 18.53 -6.60
C PRO A 203 -0.86 17.02 -6.54
N THR A 204 -0.57 16.51 -5.35
CA THR A 204 -0.52 15.07 -5.07
C THR A 204 -1.95 14.54 -5.04
N THR A 205 -2.21 13.40 -5.67
CA THR A 205 -3.55 12.80 -5.87
C THR A 205 -4.17 12.19 -4.60
N GLY A 206 -3.97 12.82 -3.44
CA GLY A 206 -4.56 12.40 -2.18
C GLY A 206 -4.62 13.55 -1.18
N PRO A 207 -5.52 13.48 -0.17
CA PRO A 207 -5.46 14.38 0.97
C PRO A 207 -4.06 14.32 1.53
N ARG A 208 -3.40 15.47 1.60
CA ARG A 208 -2.10 15.60 2.25
C ARG A 208 -2.31 15.36 3.74
N GLU A 209 -2.40 14.10 4.15
CA GLU A 209 -2.17 13.68 5.52
C GLU A 209 -0.86 14.36 5.90
N LYS A 210 -0.92 15.25 6.88
CA LYS A 210 0.28 15.87 7.45
C LYS A 210 1.13 14.69 7.90
N ALA A 211 2.11 14.30 7.08
CA ALA A 211 2.90 13.08 7.26
C ALA A 211 3.03 12.82 8.75
N ASP A 212 2.29 11.82 9.23
CA ASP A 212 2.12 11.61 10.67
C ASP A 212 3.53 11.60 11.23
N LYS A 213 3.88 12.68 11.94
CA LYS A 213 5.21 12.82 12.49
C LYS A 213 5.29 11.69 13.48
N ARG A 214 5.94 10.60 13.05
CA ARG A 214 6.05 9.38 13.83
C ARG A 214 6.41 9.82 15.24
N PRO A 215 5.63 9.40 16.25
CA PRO A 215 5.88 9.85 17.61
C PRO A 215 7.35 9.58 17.90
N GLN A 216 8.07 10.65 18.21
CA GLN A 216 9.51 10.62 18.35
C GLN A 216 9.85 9.59 19.44
N LYS A 217 10.41 8.45 19.02
CA LYS A 217 10.84 7.38 19.91
C LYS A 217 11.99 7.89 20.77
N SER A 218 12.02 7.51 22.04
CA SER A 218 13.19 7.74 22.89
C SER A 218 14.32 6.81 22.46
N ALA A 219 15.45 7.37 22.04
CA ALA A 219 16.61 6.62 21.56
C ALA A 219 17.10 5.59 22.59
N THR A 220 17.14 5.95 23.87
CA THR A 220 17.59 5.06 24.96
C THR A 220 16.66 3.88 25.20
N LEU A 221 15.34 4.06 25.11
CA LEU A 221 14.41 2.92 25.21
C LEU A 221 14.50 2.03 23.98
N ASP A 222 14.73 2.59 22.79
CA ASP A 222 14.90 1.81 21.57
C ASP A 222 16.17 0.96 21.65
N GLU A 223 17.26 1.54 22.15
CA GLU A 223 18.52 0.83 22.45
C GLU A 223 18.27 -0.28 23.47
N PHE A 224 17.69 0.01 24.64
CA PHE A 224 17.37 -0.99 25.66
C PHE A 224 16.46 -2.11 25.15
N ILE A 225 15.45 -1.78 24.35
CA ILE A 225 14.57 -2.79 23.75
C ILE A 225 15.36 -3.68 22.81
N SER A 226 16.24 -3.08 22.01
CA SER A 226 17.06 -3.81 21.08
C SER A 226 18.06 -4.70 21.84
N THR A 227 18.94 -4.14 22.66
CA THR A 227 20.07 -4.86 23.26
C THR A 227 19.69 -5.81 24.38
N GLU A 228 18.73 -5.44 25.23
CA GLU A 228 18.43 -6.19 26.47
C GLU A 228 17.12 -6.97 26.42
N LEU A 229 16.06 -6.42 25.82
CA LEU A 229 14.75 -7.09 25.78
C LEU A 229 14.55 -8.02 24.58
N SER A 230 15.17 -7.70 23.43
CA SER A 230 14.95 -8.47 22.21
C SER A 230 16.03 -9.54 22.04
N GLU A 231 15.59 -10.76 21.76
CA GLU A 231 16.49 -11.89 21.48
C GLU A 231 16.98 -11.89 20.02
N THR A 232 16.63 -10.86 19.24
CA THR A 232 17.01 -10.78 17.83
C THR A 232 18.48 -10.38 17.71
N PRO A 233 19.30 -11.11 16.93
CA PRO A 233 20.72 -10.76 16.77
C PRO A 233 20.88 -9.42 16.04
N PHE A 234 21.79 -8.58 16.53
CA PHE A 234 22.13 -7.30 15.90
C PHE A 234 23.25 -7.46 14.89
N ALA A 235 23.09 -6.81 13.74
CA ALA A 235 24.13 -6.72 12.73
C ALA A 235 25.18 -5.67 13.14
N GLU A 236 26.23 -6.13 13.83
CA GLU A 236 27.40 -5.32 14.13
C GLU A 236 28.29 -5.17 12.88
N PRO A 237 28.76 -3.94 12.58
CA PRO A 237 29.65 -3.73 11.45
C PRO A 237 31.07 -4.19 11.77
N SER A 238 31.86 -4.46 10.72
CA SER A 238 33.28 -4.76 10.89
C SER A 238 34.01 -3.60 11.57
N ILE A 239 34.88 -3.91 12.54
CA ILE A 239 35.61 -2.96 13.40
C ILE A 239 36.29 -1.85 12.59
N GLY A 240 36.89 -2.18 11.44
CA GLY A 240 37.59 -1.20 10.60
C GLY A 240 36.69 -0.28 9.77
N SER A 241 35.42 -0.64 9.57
CA SER A 241 34.51 0.10 8.68
C SER A 241 33.94 1.39 9.32
N GLN A 242 33.98 1.49 10.65
CA GLN A 242 33.48 2.63 11.40
C GLN A 242 34.52 3.76 11.53
N ILE A 243 35.80 3.48 11.30
CA ILE A 243 36.87 4.44 11.54
C ILE A 243 36.93 5.44 10.38
N ILE A 244 36.90 6.73 10.67
CA ILE A 244 37.00 7.81 9.69
C ILE A 244 38.21 8.69 9.97
N ALA A 245 38.71 9.33 8.90
CA ALA A 245 39.79 10.31 8.97
C ALA A 245 41.05 9.73 9.65
N GLY A 246 41.36 8.47 9.34
CA GLY A 246 42.55 7.78 9.83
C GLY A 246 42.59 7.62 11.36
N GLY A 247 41.43 7.38 12.01
CA GLY A 247 41.38 7.16 13.46
C GLY A 247 41.01 8.39 14.29
N ARG A 248 40.81 9.55 13.66
CA ARG A 248 40.44 10.78 14.39
C ARG A 248 39.02 10.76 14.91
N ARG A 249 38.13 9.99 14.27
CA ARG A 249 36.74 9.80 14.70
C ARG A 249 36.22 8.43 14.29
N SER A 250 35.32 7.87 15.09
CA SER A 250 34.47 6.74 14.71
C SER A 250 33.09 7.23 14.26
N ARG A 251 32.43 6.46 13.40
CA ARG A 251 31.01 6.66 13.04
C ARG A 251 30.14 6.21 14.20
N SER A 252 29.16 7.02 14.55
CA SER A 252 28.02 6.54 15.33
C SER A 252 27.08 5.69 14.47
N ASP A 253 26.31 4.80 15.10
CA ASP A 253 25.22 4.07 14.47
C ASP A 253 24.21 4.95 13.73
N LYS A 254 23.95 6.17 14.23
CA LYS A 254 23.07 7.11 13.50
C LYS A 254 23.73 7.59 12.21
N GLU A 255 25.02 7.97 12.26
CA GLU A 255 25.76 8.37 11.07
C GLU A 255 25.94 7.21 10.08
N ARG A 256 26.03 5.97 10.58
CA ARG A 256 26.07 4.75 9.78
C ARG A 256 24.79 4.57 8.99
N LYS A 257 23.63 4.60 9.67
CA LYS A 257 22.31 4.50 9.02
C LYS A 257 22.10 5.61 7.97
N GLU A 258 22.45 6.87 8.29
CA GLU A 258 22.40 7.98 7.33
C GLU A 258 23.29 7.75 6.09
N ALA A 259 24.45 7.10 6.26
CA ALA A 259 25.35 6.78 5.15
C ALA A 259 24.85 5.59 4.31
N GLU A 260 24.27 4.56 4.95
CA GLU A 260 23.60 3.44 4.29
C GLU A 260 22.41 3.92 3.48
N GLU A 261 21.56 4.79 4.04
CA GLU A 261 20.44 5.42 3.31
C GLU A 261 20.90 6.23 2.10
N ARG A 262 21.99 7.00 2.23
CA ARG A 262 22.58 7.73 1.11
C ARG A 262 23.07 6.77 0.03
N LYS A 263 23.76 5.69 0.42
CA LYS A 263 24.27 4.66 -0.50
C LYS A 263 23.11 3.95 -1.22
N GLU A 264 22.08 3.54 -0.50
CA GLU A 264 20.89 2.93 -1.08
C GLU A 264 20.21 3.85 -2.08
N TYR A 265 20.13 5.15 -1.79
CA TYR A 265 19.58 6.11 -2.74
C TYR A 265 20.44 6.23 -4.00
N GLU A 266 21.77 6.32 -3.84
CA GLU A 266 22.70 6.39 -4.97
C GLU A 266 22.64 5.13 -5.85
N GLU A 267 22.47 3.95 -5.23
CA GLU A 267 22.32 2.67 -5.93
C GLU A 267 20.96 2.53 -6.62
N LYS A 268 19.87 2.94 -5.96
CA LYS A 268 18.51 2.90 -6.54
C LYS A 268 18.35 3.86 -7.72
N ASN A 269 18.95 5.05 -7.62
CA ASN A 269 18.81 6.10 -8.63
C ASN A 269 19.99 6.18 -9.60
N TYR A 270 21.05 5.40 -9.37
CA TYR A 270 22.29 5.39 -10.16
C TYR A 270 22.93 6.78 -10.34
N THR A 271 22.72 7.70 -9.38
CA THR A 271 23.23 9.07 -9.40
C THR A 271 23.87 9.42 -8.07
N ARG A 272 25.08 10.00 -8.09
CA ARG A 272 25.79 10.44 -6.87
C ARG A 272 25.20 11.73 -6.31
N LEU A 273 25.04 11.81 -4.98
CA LEU A 273 24.67 13.06 -4.35
C LEU A 273 25.85 14.04 -4.33
N PRO A 274 25.59 15.36 -4.47
CA PRO A 274 26.61 16.35 -4.21
C PRO A 274 27.04 16.28 -2.73
N LYS A 275 28.28 16.69 -2.47
CA LYS A 275 28.78 16.85 -1.09
C LYS A 275 27.90 17.86 -0.35
N GLU A 276 27.74 17.64 0.96
CA GLU A 276 26.92 18.48 1.83
C GLU A 276 27.25 19.96 1.66
N SER A 277 26.21 20.76 1.46
CA SER A 277 26.35 22.20 1.29
C SER A 277 26.80 22.88 2.59
N LYS A 278 27.38 24.09 2.49
CA LYS A 278 27.74 24.89 3.67
C LYS A 278 26.56 25.09 4.62
N LYS A 279 25.35 25.23 4.07
CA LYS A 279 24.09 25.39 4.83
C LYS A 279 23.74 24.11 5.61
N GLU A 280 23.83 22.95 4.98
CA GLU A 280 23.56 21.65 5.62
C GLU A 280 24.59 21.36 6.71
N ARG A 281 25.87 21.62 6.42
CA ARG A 281 26.94 21.46 7.40
C ARG A 281 26.76 22.37 8.62
N ALA A 282 26.30 23.61 8.43
CA ALA A 282 25.97 24.51 9.53
C ALA A 282 24.80 23.99 10.37
N LYS A 283 23.76 23.44 9.73
CA LYS A 283 22.62 22.83 10.42
C LYS A 283 23.03 21.58 11.22
N LYS A 284 23.84 20.70 10.64
CA LYS A 284 24.35 19.49 11.31
C LYS A 284 25.32 19.84 12.45
N GLY A 285 26.14 20.87 12.26
CA GLY A 285 27.10 21.34 13.28
C GLY A 285 26.47 22.04 14.49
N GLY A 286 25.19 22.40 14.44
CA GLY A 286 24.46 22.99 15.57
C GLY A 286 24.00 21.97 16.61
N VAL A 287 23.86 20.69 16.21
CA VAL A 287 23.47 19.58 17.11
C VAL A 287 24.72 18.78 17.42
N LYS A 288 25.55 19.29 18.33
CA LYS A 288 26.73 18.55 18.82
C LYS A 288 26.31 17.69 19.99
N ASP A 289 25.82 16.50 19.69
CA ASP A 289 25.86 15.42 20.67
C ASP A 289 27.33 15.00 20.82
N ALA A 290 27.81 14.92 22.05
CA ALA A 290 29.18 14.52 22.33
C ALA A 290 29.31 13.02 22.06
N GLY A 291 29.79 12.65 20.89
CA GLY A 291 30.15 11.26 20.60
C GLY A 291 31.52 10.93 21.18
N TYR A 292 31.61 9.84 21.93
CA TYR A 292 32.89 9.28 22.39
C TYR A 292 32.94 7.80 22.02
N GLY A 293 34.05 7.34 21.46
CA GLY A 293 34.24 5.93 21.10
C GLY A 293 33.37 5.40 19.96
N GLY A 294 32.44 6.19 19.41
CA GLY A 294 31.45 5.73 18.41
C GLY A 294 30.04 5.65 19.01
N GLU A 295 29.94 5.75 20.33
CA GLU A 295 28.68 5.86 21.05
C GLU A 295 28.28 7.34 21.19
N GLU A 296 26.97 7.58 21.21
CA GLU A 296 26.42 8.94 21.34
C GLU A 296 26.04 9.22 22.79
N TRP A 297 26.79 10.09 23.47
CA TRP A 297 26.42 10.53 24.81
C TRP A 297 25.44 11.70 24.69
N ARG A 298 24.16 11.40 24.92
CA ARG A 298 23.09 12.39 24.95
C ARG A 298 23.05 13.08 26.31
N GLY A 299 22.69 14.36 26.34
CA GLY A 299 22.44 15.07 27.59
C GLY A 299 21.22 14.49 28.33
N LEU A 300 21.34 14.30 29.65
CA LEU A 300 20.31 13.69 30.50
C LEU A 300 19.02 14.53 30.62
N GLY A 301 18.97 15.77 30.15
CA GLY A 301 17.80 16.66 30.31
C GLY A 301 16.60 16.25 29.45
N GLU A 302 16.69 16.41 28.12
CA GLU A 302 15.52 16.25 27.24
C GLU A 302 15.11 14.79 27.02
N GLY A 303 16.05 13.85 27.14
CA GLY A 303 15.80 12.42 26.96
C GLY A 303 14.94 11.83 28.08
N ILE A 304 15.19 12.22 29.33
CA ILE A 304 14.55 11.62 30.52
C ILE A 304 13.08 12.02 30.61
N ASP A 305 12.74 13.30 30.44
CA ASP A 305 11.34 13.77 30.44
C ASP A 305 10.49 13.04 29.39
N ARG A 306 11.09 12.67 28.26
CA ARG A 306 10.41 11.93 27.19
C ARG A 306 10.16 10.48 27.61
N ILE A 307 11.15 9.83 28.24
CA ILE A 307 11.00 8.49 28.81
C ILE A 307 9.86 8.51 29.82
N GLU A 308 9.85 9.47 30.75
CA GLU A 308 8.82 9.62 31.76
C GLU A 308 7.42 9.80 31.12
N ARG A 309 7.28 10.63 30.08
CA ARG A 309 6.00 10.79 29.37
C ARG A 309 5.55 9.51 28.66
N LEU A 310 6.47 8.76 28.06
CA LEU A 310 6.17 7.52 27.34
C LEU A 310 5.79 6.37 28.30
N THR A 311 6.48 6.27 29.43
CA THR A 311 6.18 5.27 30.47
C THR A 311 4.88 5.62 31.20
N ASN A 312 4.65 6.90 31.52
CA ASN A 312 3.41 7.36 32.17
C ASN A 312 2.17 7.23 31.27
N ARG A 313 2.31 7.40 29.94
CA ARG A 313 1.18 7.16 29.01
C ARG A 313 0.78 5.69 28.95
N THR A 314 1.73 4.77 29.16
CA THR A 314 1.43 3.34 29.24
C THR A 314 0.63 3.02 30.52
N SER A 315 0.80 3.82 31.57
CA SER A 315 0.19 3.64 32.89
C SER A 315 -1.04 4.52 33.21
N SER A 316 -1.40 5.52 32.41
CA SER A 316 -2.50 6.48 32.71
C SER A 316 -3.16 7.00 31.41
N SER A 317 -4.49 7.11 31.22
CA SER A 317 -5.46 7.78 32.10
C SER A 317 -6.95 7.59 31.71
N THR A 318 -7.39 6.43 31.20
CA THR A 318 -8.85 6.20 30.92
C THR A 318 -9.32 4.78 31.20
N ARG A 319 -8.54 3.98 31.94
CA ARG A 319 -8.94 2.60 32.23
C ARG A 319 -9.98 2.58 33.34
N THR A 320 -11.22 2.27 32.97
CA THR A 320 -12.33 1.96 33.88
C THR A 320 -11.86 0.95 34.93
N ALA A 321 -12.36 1.02 36.17
CA ALA A 321 -11.95 0.11 37.26
C ALA A 321 -12.04 -1.38 36.87
N LEU A 322 -12.95 -1.71 35.95
CA LEU A 322 -13.13 -3.02 35.31
C LEU A 322 -11.96 -3.46 34.41
N GLU A 323 -11.37 -2.53 33.65
CA GLU A 323 -10.17 -2.83 32.84
C GLU A 323 -8.93 -2.98 33.74
N LYS A 324 -8.87 -2.21 34.84
CA LYS A 324 -7.82 -2.36 35.85
C LYS A 324 -7.92 -3.69 36.59
N SER A 325 -9.13 -4.24 36.79
CA SER A 325 -9.30 -5.56 37.42
C SER A 325 -9.00 -6.70 36.45
N ARG A 326 -9.43 -6.60 35.19
CA ARG A 326 -9.17 -7.64 34.16
C ARG A 326 -7.69 -7.83 33.82
N LYS A 327 -6.87 -6.79 33.99
CA LYS A 327 -5.42 -6.86 33.73
C LYS A 327 -4.56 -7.28 34.94
N ARG A 328 -5.14 -7.49 36.13
CA ARG A 328 -4.41 -8.21 37.17
C ARG A 328 -4.38 -9.67 36.74
N ALA A 329 -3.19 -10.19 36.46
CA ALA A 329 -3.02 -11.63 36.39
C ALA A 329 -3.51 -12.20 37.73
N VAL A 330 -4.41 -13.18 37.67
CA VAL A 330 -4.72 -13.99 38.85
C VAL A 330 -3.49 -14.87 39.04
N GLU A 331 -2.45 -14.33 39.69
CA GLU A 331 -1.49 -15.21 40.33
C GLU A 331 -2.24 -15.89 41.48
N ASP A 332 -2.40 -17.20 41.39
CA ASP A 332 -2.72 -18.07 42.52
C ASP A 332 -1.49 -18.14 43.44
N GLY A 333 -1.11 -17.00 44.01
CA GLY A 333 -0.22 -16.91 45.15
C GLY A 333 -0.98 -17.30 46.42
N PRO A 334 -0.30 -17.83 47.45
CA PRO A 334 -0.96 -18.36 48.64
C PRO A 334 -1.81 -17.25 49.29
N ARG A 335 -3.13 -17.50 49.35
CA ARG A 335 -4.17 -16.63 49.95
C ARG A 335 -4.02 -16.51 51.47
N ALA A 336 -2.87 -16.05 51.94
CA ALA A 336 -2.56 -15.97 53.36
C ALA A 336 -1.67 -14.77 53.66
N SER A 337 -1.98 -13.58 53.14
CA SER A 337 -1.49 -12.31 53.73
C SER A 337 -2.09 -11.08 53.05
N GLY A 338 -3.01 -10.39 53.74
CA GLY A 338 -2.97 -8.93 53.82
C GLY A 338 -3.50 -8.07 52.67
N GLY A 339 -4.22 -8.59 51.68
CA GLY A 339 -4.82 -7.78 50.61
C GLY A 339 -6.30 -7.49 50.86
N VAL A 340 -6.65 -6.23 51.15
CA VAL A 340 -8.03 -5.71 51.41
C VAL A 340 -9.08 -6.47 50.59
N GLU A 341 -9.81 -7.35 51.28
CA GLU A 341 -10.75 -8.26 50.68
C GLU A 341 -11.85 -7.48 49.98
N VAL A 342 -12.01 -7.72 48.69
CA VAL A 342 -13.02 -7.11 47.82
C VAL A 342 -14.44 -7.32 48.39
N GLY A 343 -14.64 -8.34 49.23
CA GLY A 343 -15.87 -8.62 49.96
C GLY A 343 -16.19 -7.67 51.12
N GLU A 344 -15.19 -7.06 51.77
CA GLU A 344 -15.44 -6.18 52.92
C GLU A 344 -16.23 -4.93 52.52
N LYS A 345 -15.97 -4.38 51.33
CA LYS A 345 -16.68 -3.18 50.86
C LYS A 345 -18.15 -3.49 50.58
N PHE A 346 -18.43 -4.67 50.02
CA PHE A 346 -19.79 -5.14 49.80
C PHE A 346 -20.50 -5.40 51.13
N GLN A 347 -19.85 -6.08 52.07
CA GLN A 347 -20.40 -6.35 53.40
C GLN A 347 -20.61 -5.07 54.21
N LYS A 348 -19.70 -4.08 54.13
CA LYS A 348 -19.87 -2.75 54.73
C LYS A 348 -21.09 -2.03 54.14
N ARG A 349 -21.28 -2.11 52.82
CA ARG A 349 -22.42 -1.50 52.13
C ARG A 349 -23.74 -2.20 52.48
N LEU A 350 -23.74 -3.53 52.54
CA LEU A 350 -24.88 -4.34 52.97
C LEU A 350 -25.25 -3.99 54.42
N LYS A 351 -24.26 -3.91 55.32
CA LYS A 351 -24.46 -3.53 56.73
C LYS A 351 -24.99 -2.11 56.89
N THR A 352 -24.58 -1.16 56.04
CA THR A 352 -25.16 0.20 56.04
C THR A 352 -26.56 0.25 55.44
N LEU A 353 -26.93 -0.71 54.58
CA LEU A 353 -28.25 -0.79 53.96
C LEU A 353 -29.26 -1.49 54.89
N ASP A 354 -28.83 -2.55 55.58
CA ASP A 354 -29.59 -3.22 56.67
C ASP A 354 -29.67 -2.35 57.92
N GLY A 355 -28.64 -1.54 58.16
CA GLY A 355 -28.64 -0.50 59.19
C GLY A 355 -29.53 0.67 58.77
N GLY A 356 -30.85 0.49 58.84
CA GLY A 356 -31.84 1.52 58.55
C GLY A 356 -31.49 2.86 59.22
N ARG A 357 -31.83 3.98 58.56
CA ARG A 357 -31.48 5.35 58.99
C ARG A 357 -31.87 5.57 60.46
N ARG A 358 -30.87 5.65 61.35
CA ARG A 358 -31.07 5.75 62.81
C ARG A 358 -31.53 7.12 63.30
N ASP A 359 -31.43 8.17 62.48
CA ASP A 359 -31.95 9.49 62.82
C ASP A 359 -32.84 10.04 61.70
N ARG A 360 -34.14 10.15 61.98
CA ARG A 360 -34.97 11.18 61.36
C ARG A 360 -34.78 12.41 62.23
N GLY A 361 -33.99 13.37 61.75
CA GLY A 361 -33.67 14.61 62.45
C GLY A 361 -34.92 15.19 63.12
N ARG A 362 -34.78 15.52 64.41
CA ARG A 362 -35.80 16.26 65.15
C ARG A 362 -36.10 17.56 64.38
N ARG A 363 -37.39 17.85 64.23
CA ARG A 363 -37.87 19.12 63.67
C ARG A 363 -37.45 20.30 64.53
#